data_AF-A0A067CYZ8-F1
#
_entry.id   AF-A0A067CYZ8-F1
#
_cell.length_a   1.000
_cell.length_b   1.000
_cell.length_c   1.000
_cell.angle_alpha   90.00
_cell.angle_beta   90.00
_cell.angle_gamma   90.00
#
_symmetry.space_group_name_H-M   'P 1'
#
loop_
_entity.id
_entity.type
_entity.pdbx_description
1 polymer ?
#
loop_
_entity_poly.entity_id
_entity_poly.type
_entity_poly.pdbx_seq_one_letter_code
_entity_poly.pdbx_strand_id
1 'polypeptide(L)'
;WFSALRDIGSANGAEAKKAAIEQLIEVLVLLEDAFVKCSKGKPFFGGNQIGFLDIAFGSYLGWLRVTEKINEVKLLDEVKTPGLLKWAERFCADAAVKDVMPETDKLAKLRASAPPSS
;
A
#
# COMPACT_ATOMS: atom_id res chain seq x y z
N TRP A 1 8.85 6.05 -0.43
CA TRP A 1 7.84 4.98 -0.30
C TRP A 1 8.20 3.74 -1.13
N PHE A 2 8.56 3.88 -2.41
CA PHE A 2 9.06 2.77 -3.24
C PHE A 2 10.29 2.03 -2.68
N SER A 3 11.19 2.72 -1.98
CA SER A 3 12.33 2.08 -1.28
C SER A 3 11.85 1.20 -0.12
N ALA A 4 10.99 1.73 0.76
CA ALA A 4 10.51 1.02 1.95
C ALA A 4 9.84 -0.33 1.63
N LEU A 5 9.04 -0.42 0.55
CA LEU A 5 8.43 -1.70 0.14
C LEU A 5 9.47 -2.73 -0.36
N ARG A 6 10.54 -2.27 -1.01
CA ARG A 6 11.66 -3.13 -1.42
C ARG A 6 12.47 -3.59 -0.21
N ASP A 7 12.72 -2.69 0.72
CA ASP A 7 13.53 -2.93 1.91
C ASP A 7 12.88 -3.97 2.83
N ILE A 8 11.54 -4.00 2.93
CA ILE A 8 10.79 -5.05 3.62
C ILE A 8 10.97 -6.44 2.95
N GLY A 9 11.16 -6.47 1.62
CA GLY A 9 11.43 -7.70 0.87
C GLY A 9 12.82 -8.28 1.13
N SER A 10 13.81 -7.41 1.35
CA SER A 10 15.23 -7.77 1.52
C SER A 10 15.73 -7.76 2.97
N ALA A 11 14.90 -7.37 3.94
CA ALA A 11 15.29 -7.33 5.35
C ALA A 11 15.55 -8.74 5.91
N ASN A 12 16.80 -9.00 6.30
CA ASN A 12 17.22 -10.23 6.97
C ASN A 12 17.08 -10.08 8.49
N GLY A 13 16.26 -10.93 9.10
CA GLY A 13 16.00 -10.94 10.55
C GLY A 13 14.73 -10.20 10.97
N ALA A 14 14.14 -10.63 12.09
CA ALA A 14 12.85 -10.14 12.58
C ALA A 14 12.86 -8.65 12.96
N GLU A 15 13.93 -8.19 13.62
CA GLU A 15 14.07 -6.77 14.03
C GLU A 15 14.18 -5.83 12.84
N ALA A 16 14.95 -6.20 11.81
CA ALA A 16 15.09 -5.39 10.60
C ALA A 16 13.75 -5.28 9.84
N LYS A 17 12.97 -6.37 9.79
CA LYS A 17 11.62 -6.37 9.19
C LYS A 17 10.67 -5.46 9.97
N LYS A 18 10.68 -5.54 11.30
CA LYS A 18 9.86 -4.69 12.16
C LYS A 18 10.18 -3.21 11.95
N ALA A 19 11.46 -2.82 11.96
CA ALA A 19 11.88 -1.44 11.72
C ALA A 19 11.44 -0.94 10.33
N ALA A 20 11.56 -1.77 9.29
CA ALA A 20 11.12 -1.41 7.94
C ALA A 20 9.59 -1.25 7.84
N ILE A 21 8.82 -2.07 8.56
CA ILE A 21 7.36 -1.93 8.66
C ILE A 21 6.98 -0.64 9.39
N GLU A 22 7.64 -0.32 10.50
CA GLU A 22 7.41 0.93 11.24
C GLU A 22 7.69 2.16 10.35
N GLN A 23 8.79 2.16 9.61
CA GLN A 23 9.09 3.21 8.63
C GLN A 23 8.02 3.31 7.52
N LEU A 24 7.52 2.18 7.03
CA LEU A 24 6.43 2.20 6.04
C LEU A 24 5.15 2.81 6.61
N ILE A 25 4.81 2.50 7.86
CA ILE A 25 3.65 3.09 8.54
C ILE A 25 3.81 4.62 8.65
N GLU A 26 4.99 5.12 9.03
CA GLU A 26 5.27 6.56 9.07
C GLU A 26 5.10 7.22 7.69
N VAL A 27 5.60 6.57 6.63
CA VAL A 27 5.41 7.05 5.25
C VAL A 27 3.94 7.08 4.85
N LEU A 28 3.14 6.10 5.26
CA LEU A 28 1.70 6.07 4.98
C LEU A 28 0.93 7.16 5.73
N VAL A 29 1.35 7.50 6.96
CA VAL A 29 0.80 8.65 7.69
C VAL A 29 1.11 9.97 6.97
N LEU A 30 2.34 10.14 6.47
CA LEU A 30 2.68 11.32 5.67
C LEU A 30 1.87 11.39 4.36
N LEU A 31 1.57 10.22 3.77
CA LEU A 31 0.76 10.13 2.56
C LEU A 31 -0.73 10.40 2.84
N GLU A 32 -1.24 10.06 4.02
CA GLU A 32 -2.58 10.44 4.50
C GLU A 32 -2.70 11.97 4.58
N ASP A 33 -1.73 12.64 5.19
CA ASP A 33 -1.69 14.10 5.23
C ASP A 33 -1.68 14.73 3.82
N ALA A 34 -0.90 14.15 2.92
CA ALA A 34 -0.88 14.58 1.51
C ALA A 34 -2.23 14.33 0.84
N PHE A 35 -2.88 13.18 1.08
CA PHE A 35 -4.19 12.86 0.54
C PHE A 35 -5.24 13.88 0.97
N VAL A 36 -5.31 14.20 2.27
CA VAL A 36 -6.26 15.19 2.79
C VAL A 36 -6.06 16.56 2.13
N LYS A 37 -4.81 17.02 2.01
CA LYS A 37 -4.47 18.33 1.41
C LYS A 37 -4.75 18.37 -0.10
N CYS A 38 -4.37 17.32 -0.83
CA CYS A 38 -4.47 17.28 -2.29
C CYS A 38 -5.90 17.00 -2.76
N SER A 39 -6.59 16.06 -2.12
CA SER A 39 -7.96 15.68 -2.50
C SER A 39 -8.97 16.77 -2.18
N LYS A 40 -8.71 17.62 -1.16
CA LYS A 40 -9.67 18.64 -0.68
C LYS A 40 -11.03 18.02 -0.36
N GLY A 41 -11.03 16.84 0.27
CA GLY A 41 -12.23 16.09 0.64
C GLY A 41 -12.88 15.31 -0.51
N LYS A 42 -12.25 15.27 -1.68
CA LYS A 42 -12.72 14.47 -2.82
C LYS A 42 -12.27 13.01 -2.72
N PRO A 43 -12.88 12.09 -3.50
CA PRO A 43 -12.60 10.66 -3.40
C PRO A 43 -11.16 10.22 -3.71
N PHE A 44 -10.45 10.98 -4.54
CA PHE A 44 -9.15 10.60 -5.10
C PHE A 44 -8.13 11.72 -4.93
N PHE A 45 -6.84 11.41 -5.07
CA PHE A 45 -5.79 12.43 -5.17
C PHE A 45 -6.02 13.33 -6.40
N GLY A 46 -6.53 12.76 -7.49
CA GLY A 46 -7.00 13.48 -8.69
C GLY A 46 -8.32 14.23 -8.51
N GLY A 47 -8.89 14.28 -7.30
CA GLY A 47 -10.17 14.91 -7.02
C GLY A 47 -11.34 13.94 -7.20
N ASN A 48 -12.21 14.21 -8.18
CA ASN A 48 -13.42 13.39 -8.42
C ASN A 48 -13.13 12.10 -9.20
N GLN A 49 -11.96 12.00 -9.83
CA GLN A 49 -11.57 10.88 -10.69
C GLN A 49 -10.15 10.44 -10.34
N ILE A 50 -9.83 9.19 -10.68
CA ILE A 50 -8.47 8.63 -10.56
C ILE A 50 -7.51 9.51 -11.37
N GLY A 51 -6.48 10.04 -10.69
CA GLY A 51 -5.39 10.80 -11.28
C GLY A 51 -4.06 10.04 -11.21
N PHE A 52 -2.98 10.75 -11.56
CA PHE A 52 -1.64 10.17 -11.60
C PHE A 52 -1.20 9.54 -10.26
N LEU A 53 -1.39 10.26 -9.14
CA LEU A 53 -0.99 9.76 -7.82
C LEU A 53 -1.84 8.56 -7.38
N ASP A 54 -3.12 8.53 -7.75
CA ASP A 54 -3.99 7.39 -7.48
C ASP A 54 -3.48 6.13 -8.19
N ILE A 55 -3.09 6.24 -9.47
CA ILE A 55 -2.54 5.11 -10.23
C ILE A 55 -1.18 4.68 -9.65
N ALA A 56 -0.30 5.66 -9.39
CA ALA A 56 1.04 5.39 -8.88
C ALA A 56 0.98 4.68 -7.52
N PHE A 57 0.20 5.19 -6.58
CA PHE A 57 0.04 4.56 -5.27
C PHE A 57 -0.78 3.27 -5.34
N GLY A 58 -1.90 3.30 -6.07
CA GLY A 58 -2.84 2.19 -6.23
C GLY A 58 -2.22 0.94 -6.84
N SER A 59 -1.24 1.07 -7.74
CA SER A 59 -0.52 -0.07 -8.32
C SER A 59 0.25 -0.91 -7.30
N TYR A 60 0.47 -0.40 -6.08
CA TYR A 60 1.15 -1.11 -4.99
C TYR A 60 0.21 -1.62 -3.90
N LEU A 61 -1.09 -1.35 -3.99
CA LEU A 61 -2.08 -1.83 -3.01
C LEU A 61 -2.04 -3.35 -2.84
N GLY A 62 -1.86 -4.10 -3.94
CA GLY A 62 -1.69 -5.55 -3.88
C GLY A 62 -0.50 -5.96 -3.01
N TRP A 63 0.65 -5.30 -3.15
CA TRP A 63 1.85 -5.58 -2.36
C TRP A 63 1.75 -5.13 -0.90
N LEU A 64 1.03 -4.04 -0.64
CA LEU A 64 0.70 -3.63 0.72
C LEU A 64 -0.11 -4.71 1.42
N ARG A 65 -1.18 -5.21 0.79
CA ARG A 65 -2.02 -6.29 1.33
C ARG A 65 -1.25 -7.59 1.56
N VAL A 66 -0.33 -7.94 0.66
CA VAL A 66 0.57 -9.10 0.86
C VAL A 66 1.45 -8.90 2.09
N THR A 67 1.95 -7.69 2.30
CA THR A 67 2.81 -7.36 3.45
C THR A 67 2.03 -7.39 4.76
N GLU A 68 0.80 -6.87 4.78
CA GLU A 68 -0.13 -7.00 5.90
C GLU A 68 -0.38 -8.47 6.26
N LYS A 69 -0.69 -9.30 5.25
CA LYS A 69 -0.97 -10.73 5.43
C LYS A 69 0.22 -11.51 5.97
N ILE A 70 1.41 -11.32 5.42
CA ILE A 70 2.61 -12.10 5.79
C ILE A 70 3.13 -11.74 7.18
N ASN A 71 3.02 -10.46 7.56
CA ASN A 71 3.59 -9.97 8.82
C ASN A 71 2.53 -9.77 9.90
N GLU A 72 1.26 -10.08 9.61
CA GLU A 72 0.12 -9.92 10.52
C GLU A 72 -0.02 -8.50 11.08
N VAL A 73 0.23 -7.49 10.22
CA VAL A 73 0.13 -6.07 10.55
C VAL A 73 -0.97 -5.39 9.76
N LYS A 74 -1.47 -4.25 10.25
CA LYS A 74 -2.30 -3.33 9.48
C LYS A 74 -1.44 -2.14 9.06
N LEU A 75 -1.36 -1.88 7.75
CA LEU A 75 -0.64 -0.76 7.17
C LEU A 75 -1.59 0.39 6.85
N LEU A 76 -2.79 0.08 6.34
CA LEU A 76 -3.89 1.03 6.25
C LEU A 76 -4.90 0.74 7.35
N ASP A 77 -5.21 1.73 8.19
CA ASP A 77 -6.09 1.56 9.34
C ASP A 77 -6.93 2.80 9.64
N GLU A 78 -8.05 2.58 10.32
CA GLU A 78 -9.07 3.60 10.60
C GLU A 78 -8.59 4.72 11.53
N VAL A 79 -7.49 4.52 12.27
CA VAL A 79 -6.98 5.50 13.24
C VAL A 79 -5.91 6.37 12.59
N LYS A 80 -4.93 5.76 11.94
CA LYS A 80 -3.76 6.47 11.41
C LYS A 80 -3.93 6.95 9.97
N THR A 81 -4.67 6.20 9.16
CA THR A 81 -4.80 6.44 7.71
C THR A 81 -6.26 6.29 7.21
N PRO A 82 -7.25 6.92 7.88
CA PRO A 82 -8.67 6.72 7.57
C PRO A 82 -9.09 7.16 6.16
N GLY A 83 -8.46 8.20 5.62
CA GLY A 83 -8.69 8.71 4.27
C GLY A 83 -8.15 7.75 3.23
N LEU A 84 -6.90 7.29 3.39
CA LEU A 84 -6.26 6.31 2.51
C LEU A 84 -6.97 4.95 2.56
N LEU A 85 -7.49 4.53 3.72
CA LEU A 85 -8.28 3.31 3.83
C LEU A 85 -9.53 3.39 2.92
N LYS A 86 -10.32 4.46 3.04
CA LYS A 86 -11.50 4.70 2.20
C LYS A 86 -11.14 4.91 0.73
N TRP A 87 -10.03 5.59 0.47
CA TRP A 87 -9.50 5.77 -0.88
C TRP A 87 -9.16 4.42 -1.52
N ALA A 88 -8.51 3.50 -0.79
CA ALA A 88 -8.12 2.20 -1.32
C ALA A 88 -9.34 1.35 -1.70
N GLU A 89 -10.40 1.40 -0.89
CA GLU A 89 -11.69 0.77 -1.20
C GLU A 89 -12.29 1.32 -2.51
N ARG A 90 -12.35 2.65 -2.63
CA ARG A 90 -12.89 3.34 -3.82
C ARG A 90 -12.04 3.07 -5.06
N PHE A 91 -10.72 3.11 -4.93
CA PHE A 91 -9.78 2.84 -6.01
C PHE A 91 -9.95 1.41 -6.54
N CYS A 92 -10.03 0.42 -5.65
CA CYS A 92 -10.25 -0.98 -6.08
C CYS A 92 -11.65 -1.23 -6.66
N ALA A 93 -12.66 -0.45 -6.27
CA ALA A 93 -14.02 -0.57 -6.80
C ALA A 93 -14.23 0.16 -8.13
N ASP A 94 -13.31 1.03 -8.54
CA ASP A 94 -13.42 1.79 -9.78
C ASP A 94 -13.43 0.87 -11.00
N ALA A 95 -14.26 1.19 -11.99
CA ALA A 95 -14.44 0.38 -13.19
C ALA A 95 -13.13 0.18 -13.98
N ALA A 96 -12.20 1.13 -13.93
CA ALA A 96 -10.91 1.02 -14.60
C ALA A 96 -9.91 0.11 -13.86
N VAL A 97 -10.17 -0.22 -12.59
CA VAL A 97 -9.21 -0.91 -11.71
C VAL A 97 -9.68 -2.30 -11.30
N LYS A 98 -10.98 -2.46 -11.02
CA LYS A 98 -11.55 -3.68 -10.40
C LYS A 98 -11.17 -4.98 -11.11
N ASP A 99 -11.03 -4.96 -12.43
CA ASP A 99 -10.76 -6.15 -13.25
C ASP A 99 -9.26 -6.39 -13.50
N VAL A 100 -8.40 -5.40 -13.20
CA VAL A 100 -6.94 -5.48 -13.40
C VAL A 100 -6.15 -5.56 -12.10
N MET A 101 -6.77 -5.26 -10.96
CA MET A 101 -6.14 -5.39 -9.65
C MET A 101 -5.84 -6.86 -9.34
N PRO A 102 -4.57 -7.25 -9.15
CA PRO A 102 -4.21 -8.64 -8.89
C PRO A 102 -4.74 -9.12 -7.53
N GLU A 103 -5.18 -10.37 -7.48
CA GLU A 103 -5.54 -11.02 -6.22
C GLU A 103 -4.33 -11.12 -5.28
N THR A 104 -4.52 -10.71 -4.03
CA THR A 104 -3.49 -10.72 -2.99
C THR A 104 -2.80 -12.09 -2.87
N ASP A 105 -3.55 -13.18 -2.98
CA ASP A 105 -3.01 -14.54 -2.85
C ASP A 105 -2.12 -14.96 -4.02
N LYS A 106 -2.39 -14.47 -5.24
CA LYS A 106 -1.52 -14.71 -6.40
C LYS A 106 -0.19 -13.97 -6.22
N LEU A 107 -0.23 -12.73 -5.74
CA LEU A 107 0.98 -11.95 -5.44
C LEU A 107 1.79 -12.53 -4.27
N ALA A 108 1.12 -13.02 -3.23
CA ALA A 108 1.79 -13.65 -2.09
C ALA A 108 2.60 -14.89 -2.51
N LYS A 109 2.06 -15.71 -3.43
CA LYS A 109 2.76 -16.86 -3.99
C LYS A 109 4.02 -16.46 -4.76
N LEU A 110 3.96 -15.40 -5.57
CA LEU A 110 5.14 -14.89 -6.29
C LEU A 110 6.27 -14.49 -5.34
N ARG A 111 5.94 -13.81 -4.23
CA ARG A 111 6.92 -13.44 -3.21
C ARG A 111 7.52 -14.65 -2.49
N ALA A 112 6.72 -15.66 -2.17
CA ALA A 112 7.20 -16.89 -1.54
C ALA A 112 8.08 -17.74 -2.48
N SER A 113 7.90 -17.61 -3.80
CA SER A 113 8.72 -18.30 -4.81
C SER A 113 10.02 -17.57 -5.18
N ALA A 114 10.25 -16.37 -4.67
CA ALA A 114 11.51 -15.67 -4.89
C ALA A 114 12.63 -16.36 -4.08
N PRO A 115 13.75 -16.75 -4.71
CA PRO A 115 14.87 -17.33 -3.98
C PRO A 115 15.39 -16.33 -2.93
N PRO A 116 15.84 -16.81 -1.75
CA PRO A 116 16.46 -15.93 -0.77
C PRO A 116 17.63 -15.21 -1.45
N SER A 117 17.64 -13.89 -1.36
CA SER A 117 18.74 -13.07 -1.89
C SER A 117 20.03 -13.52 -1.23
N SER A 118 20.95 -14.01 -2.06
CA SER A 118 22.32 -14.43 -1.73
C SER A 118 23.15 -13.34 -1.07
#